data_AF-A0A3P7IPR1-F1
#
_entry.id   AF-A0A3P7IPR1-F1
#
_cell.length_a   1.000
_cell.length_b   1.000
_cell.length_c   1.000
_cell.angle_alpha   90.00
_cell.angle_beta   90.00
_cell.angle_gamma   90.00
#
_symmetry.space_group_name_H-M   'P 1'
#
loop_
_entity.id
_entity.type
_entity.pdbx_description
1 polymer ?
#
loop_
_entity_poly.entity_id
_entity_poly.type
_entity_poly.pdbx_seq_one_letter_code
_entity_poly.pdbx_strand_id
1 'polypeptide(L)'
;MLRVLNTESSWKAMILVSNFKKKSMDDEYRKMLLAADDLFTHTWSLSVEMQWYLLVPLIFILQRFVTSWQKTFFSAMLTAQLHFIAFSQEYGSLLAV
;
A
#
# COMPACT_ATOMS: atom_id res chain seq x y z
N MET A 1 -17.45 4.94 22.00
CA MET A 1 -16.33 3.99 21.82
C MET A 1 -16.06 3.73 20.34
N LEU A 2 -17.04 3.24 19.56
CA LEU A 2 -16.93 3.00 18.11
C LEU A 2 -16.43 4.20 17.27
N ARG A 3 -16.92 5.41 17.57
CA ARG A 3 -16.51 6.63 16.84
C ARG A 3 -15.01 6.93 16.95
N VAL A 4 -14.40 6.68 18.12
CA VAL A 4 -12.99 6.99 18.38
C VAL A 4 -12.08 5.99 17.65
N LEU A 5 -12.46 4.72 17.61
CA LEU A 5 -11.76 3.68 16.83
C LEU A 5 -11.77 4.01 15.33
N ASN A 6 -12.93 4.39 14.79
CA ASN A 6 -13.07 4.77 13.39
C ASN A 6 -12.26 6.04 13.04
N THR A 7 -12.11 6.98 13.99
CA THR A 7 -11.26 8.17 13.80
C THR A 7 -9.76 7.85 13.79
N GLU A 8 -9.32 6.94 14.65
CA GLU A 8 -7.91 6.51 14.67
C GLU A 8 -7.53 5.73 13.41
N SER A 9 -8.42 4.85 12.95
CA SER A 9 -8.22 4.09 11.70
C SER A 9 -8.29 4.98 10.47
N SER A 10 -9.20 5.96 10.44
CA SER A 10 -9.29 6.92 9.33
C SER A 10 -8.05 7.80 9.24
N TRP A 11 -7.47 8.22 10.37
CA TRP A 11 -6.23 8.96 10.40
C TRP A 11 -5.07 8.15 9.80
N LYS A 12 -4.93 6.89 10.21
CA LYS A 12 -3.90 5.97 9.68
C LYS A 12 -4.06 5.71 8.18
N ALA A 13 -5.29 5.64 7.69
CA ALA A 13 -5.58 5.55 6.26
C ALA A 13 -5.26 6.86 5.53
N MET A 14 -5.56 8.01 6.11
CA MET A 14 -5.27 9.31 5.50
C MET A 14 -3.77 9.56 5.33
N ILE A 15 -2.95 9.13 6.29
CA ILE A 15 -1.49 9.24 6.21
C ILE A 15 -0.81 8.06 5.46
N LEU A 16 -1.59 7.17 4.83
CA LEU A 16 -1.10 6.01 4.07
C LEU A 16 -0.32 4.97 4.89
N VAL A 17 -0.37 5.05 6.22
CA VAL A 17 0.36 4.13 7.12
C VAL A 17 -0.42 2.84 7.35
N SER A 18 -1.74 2.84 7.12
CA SER A 18 -2.62 1.66 7.26
C SER A 18 -2.20 0.44 6.44
N ASN A 19 -1.39 0.64 5.40
CA ASN A 19 -1.06 -0.40 4.41
C ASN A 19 0.28 -1.09 4.68
N PHE A 20 1.09 -0.60 5.63
CA PHE A 20 2.41 -1.16 5.95
C PHE A 20 2.37 -2.41 6.85
N LYS A 21 1.35 -3.28 6.70
CA LYS A 21 1.22 -4.48 7.56
C LYS A 21 2.09 -5.64 7.08
N LYS A 22 2.59 -6.40 8.06
CA LYS A 22 3.69 -7.37 7.95
C LYS A 22 3.21 -8.73 7.43
N LYS A 23 4.18 -9.51 6.91
CA LYS A 23 4.14 -10.76 6.11
C LYS A 23 3.11 -11.87 6.45
N SER A 24 2.40 -11.84 7.57
CA SER A 24 1.35 -12.82 7.96
C SER A 24 -0.06 -12.32 7.58
N MET A 25 -0.25 -12.08 6.28
CA MET A 25 -1.39 -11.29 5.77
C MET A 25 -2.76 -11.93 6.05
N ASP A 26 -2.93 -13.24 5.86
CA ASP A 26 -4.27 -13.84 5.83
C ASP A 26 -4.85 -14.10 7.23
N ASP A 27 -4.04 -14.64 8.14
CA ASP A 27 -4.50 -14.99 9.49
C ASP A 27 -4.71 -13.74 10.36
N GLU A 28 -3.86 -12.73 10.20
CA GLU A 28 -3.95 -11.49 10.98
C GLU A 28 -5.08 -10.60 10.46
N TYR A 29 -5.27 -10.54 9.14
CA TYR A 29 -6.43 -9.86 8.53
C TYR A 29 -7.74 -10.53 8.91
N ARG A 30 -7.83 -11.86 8.87
CA ARG A 30 -9.02 -12.59 9.33
C ARG A 30 -9.31 -12.36 10.81
N LYS A 31 -8.29 -12.36 11.67
CA LYS A 31 -8.46 -12.02 13.09
C LYS A 31 -8.94 -10.59 13.28
N MET A 32 -8.42 -9.64 12.50
CA MET A 32 -8.90 -8.26 12.51
C MET A 32 -10.33 -8.13 12.00
N LEU A 33 -10.73 -8.86 10.95
CA LEU A 33 -12.12 -8.87 10.47
C LEU A 33 -13.09 -9.48 11.48
N LEU A 34 -12.68 -10.53 12.19
CA LEU A 34 -13.49 -11.18 13.22
C LEU A 34 -13.59 -10.37 14.51
N ALA A 35 -12.59 -9.52 14.78
CA ALA A 35 -12.54 -8.63 15.95
C ALA A 35 -12.96 -7.18 15.65
N ALA A 36 -13.22 -6.83 14.38
CA ALA A 36 -13.47 -5.45 13.97
C ALA A 36 -14.92 -5.05 14.19
N ASP A 37 -15.08 -4.00 14.97
CA ASP A 37 -16.25 -3.13 15.08
C ASP A 37 -16.09 -1.85 14.20
N ASP A 38 -15.00 -1.78 13.43
CA ASP A 38 -14.51 -0.59 12.72
C ASP A 38 -14.64 -0.73 11.19
N LEU A 39 -15.27 0.26 10.57
CA LEU A 39 -15.64 0.28 9.15
C LEU A 39 -14.40 0.22 8.24
N PHE A 40 -13.30 0.88 8.62
CA PHE A 40 -12.07 0.93 7.80
C PHE A 40 -11.33 -0.40 7.71
N THR A 41 -11.55 -1.31 8.66
CA THR A 41 -10.96 -2.66 8.60
C THR A 41 -11.73 -3.54 7.61
N HIS A 42 -13.05 -3.40 7.54
CA HIS A 42 -13.88 -4.08 6.54
C HIS A 42 -13.73 -3.51 5.13
N THR A 43 -13.47 -2.21 5.00
CA THR A 43 -13.24 -1.53 3.72
C THR A 43 -11.76 -1.24 3.48
N TRP A 44 -10.86 -2.04 4.07
CA TRP A 44 -9.43 -1.80 3.95
C TRP A 44 -8.95 -1.82 2.49
N SER A 45 -9.39 -2.81 1.70
CA SER A 45 -9.07 -2.88 0.26
C SER A 45 -9.59 -1.66 -0.51
N LEU A 46 -10.82 -1.23 -0.23
CA LEU A 46 -11.44 -0.05 -0.86
C LEU A 46 -10.72 1.25 -0.45
N SER A 47 -10.27 1.34 0.80
CA SER A 47 -9.51 2.48 1.31
C SER A 47 -8.15 2.60 0.61
N VAL A 48 -7.47 1.47 0.38
CA VAL A 48 -6.21 1.42 -0.40
C VAL A 48 -6.44 1.84 -1.85
N GLU A 49 -7.56 1.44 -2.45
CA GLU A 49 -7.94 1.82 -3.82
C GLU A 49 -8.16 3.34 -3.95
N MET A 50 -8.88 3.95 -3.00
CA MET A 50 -9.09 5.40 -2.95
C MET A 50 -7.78 6.19 -2.77
N GLN A 51 -6.84 5.66 -2.00
CA GLN A 51 -5.50 6.26 -1.86
C GLN A 51 -4.71 6.20 -3.16
N TRP A 52 -4.79 5.10 -3.91
CA TRP A 52 -4.15 4.99 -5.23
C TRP A 52 -4.71 5.99 -6.24
N TYR A 53 -6.01 6.25 -6.23
CA TYR A 53 -6.61 7.30 -7.08
C TYR A 53 -6.09 8.71 -6.76
N LEU A 54 -5.62 8.96 -5.55
CA LEU A 54 -4.99 10.23 -5.18
C LEU A 54 -3.48 10.23 -5.48
N LEU A 55 -2.78 9.11 -5.25
CA LEU A 55 -1.35 9.00 -5.48
C LEU A 55 -0.97 9.03 -6.96
N VAL A 56 -1.72 8.35 -7.84
CA VAL A 56 -1.39 8.28 -9.27
C VAL A 56 -1.33 9.70 -9.89
N PRO A 57 -2.36 10.55 -9.78
CA PRO A 57 -2.30 11.92 -10.30
C PRO A 57 -1.14 12.73 -9.72
N LEU A 58 -0.83 12.59 -8.43
CA LEU A 58 0.29 13.28 -7.80
C LEU A 58 1.63 12.86 -8.39
N ILE A 59 1.83 11.56 -8.66
CA ILE A 59 3.04 11.05 -9.31
C ILE A 59 3.19 11.64 -10.72
N PHE A 60 2.11 11.73 -11.49
CA PHE A 60 2.14 12.35 -12.83
C PHE A 60 2.47 13.85 -12.78
N ILE A 61 1.96 14.56 -11.77
CA ILE A 61 2.27 15.97 -11.55
C ILE A 61 3.75 16.14 -11.17
N LEU A 62 4.25 15.36 -10.21
CA LEU A 62 5.66 15.38 -9.80
C LEU A 62 6.60 15.03 -10.96
N GLN A 63 6.27 14.01 -11.75
CA GLN A 63 7.00 13.65 -12.96
C GLN A 63 7.13 14.84 -13.90
N ARG A 64 6.05 15.59 -14.13
CA ARG A 64 6.05 16.77 -15.00
C ARG A 64 6.97 17.89 -14.49
N PHE A 65 7.16 18.00 -13.18
CA PHE A 65 8.09 18.96 -12.57
C PHE A 65 9.55 18.50 -12.60
N VAL A 66 9.80 17.20 -12.48
CA VAL A 66 11.17 16.65 -12.33
C VAL A 66 11.85 16.38 -13.67
N THR A 67 11.11 15.86 -14.67
CA THR A 67 11.72 15.36 -15.91
C THR A 67 10.81 15.55 -17.13
N SER A 68 11.31 16.24 -18.16
CA SER A 68 10.62 16.39 -19.46
C SER A 68 10.59 15.08 -20.28
N TRP A 69 11.44 14.12 -19.94
CA TRP A 69 11.59 12.82 -20.61
C TRP A 69 10.63 11.76 -20.03
N GLN A 70 9.35 11.88 -20.37
CA GLN A 70 8.28 11.04 -19.82
C GLN A 70 8.56 9.52 -19.93
N LYS A 71 9.09 9.05 -21.07
CA LYS A 71 9.36 7.63 -21.31
C LYS A 71 10.43 7.04 -20.39
N THR A 72 11.45 7.84 -20.04
CA THR A 72 12.55 7.37 -19.18
C THR A 72 12.12 7.19 -17.73
N PHE A 73 11.22 8.05 -17.24
CA PHE A 73 10.67 7.96 -15.90
C PHE A 73 9.85 6.68 -15.69
N PHE A 74 8.93 6.37 -16.62
CA PHE A 74 8.13 5.14 -16.51
C PHE A 74 8.98 3.88 -16.66
N SER A 75 9.97 3.91 -17.56
CA SER A 75 10.92 2.80 -17.72
C SER A 75 11.72 2.56 -16.43
N ALA A 76 12.25 3.62 -15.80
CA ALA A 76 12.99 3.51 -14.54
C ALA A 76 12.13 3.03 -13.37
N MET A 77 10.88 3.48 -13.28
CA MET A 77 9.94 3.04 -12.25
C MET A 77 9.58 1.57 -12.41
N LEU A 78 9.37 1.11 -13.66
CA LEU A 78 9.10 -0.29 -13.96
C LEU A 78 10.31 -1.19 -13.65
N THR A 79 11.52 -0.77 -14.03
CA THR A 79 12.74 -1.56 -13.75
C THR A 79 13.02 -1.63 -12.25
N ALA A 80 12.81 -0.54 -11.51
CA ALA A 80 12.94 -0.55 -10.04
C ALA A 80 11.94 -1.51 -9.39
N GLN A 81 10.67 -1.51 -9.85
CA GLN A 81 9.65 -2.43 -9.36
C GLN A 81 10.00 -3.89 -9.66
N LEU A 82 10.42 -4.19 -10.89
CA LEU A 82 10.82 -5.54 -11.30
C LEU A 82 12.04 -6.03 -10.52
N HIS A 83 13.02 -5.15 -10.28
CA HIS A 83 14.20 -5.46 -9.49
C HIS A 83 13.84 -5.78 -8.04
N PHE A 84 12.96 -4.99 -7.42
CA PHE A 84 12.48 -5.25 -6.06
C PHE A 84 11.74 -6.59 -5.93
N ILE A 85 10.93 -6.96 -6.93
CA ILE A 85 10.25 -8.26 -6.97
C ILE A 85 11.27 -9.39 -7.14
N ALA A 86 12.18 -9.29 -8.10
CA ALA A 86 13.20 -10.31 -8.34
C ALA A 86 14.08 -10.54 -7.10
N PHE A 87 14.52 -9.45 -6.46
CA PHE A 87 15.24 -9.48 -5.19
C PHE A 87 14.39 -10.18 -4.11
N SER A 88 13.13 -9.75 -3.90
CA SER A 88 12.26 -10.36 -2.89
C SER A 88 12.01 -11.87 -3.09
N GLN A 89 11.95 -12.34 -4.34
CA GLN A 89 11.82 -13.77 -4.66
C GLN A 89 13.06 -14.56 -4.25
N GLU A 90 14.26 -14.00 -4.47
CA GLU A 90 15.53 -14.62 -4.10
C GLU A 90 15.69 -14.80 -2.57
N TYR A 91 15.31 -13.80 -1.77
CA TYR A 91 15.27 -13.96 -0.30
C TYR A 91 14.13 -14.88 0.17
N GLY A 92 13.04 -14.94 -0.59
CA GLY A 92 11.93 -15.86 -0.31
C GLY A 92 12.34 -17.32 -0.48
N SER A 93 13.11 -17.64 -1.53
CA SER A 93 13.59 -19.00 -1.80
C SER A 93 14.72 -19.44 -0.87
N LEU A 94 15.63 -18.52 -0.49
CA LEU A 94 16.72 -18.78 0.47
C LEU A 94 16.24 -19.12 1.90
N LEU A 95 15.04 -18.66 2.30
CA LEU A 95 14.45 -18.94 3.61
C LEU A 95 13.51 -20.16 3.62
N ALA A 96 13.30 -20.80 2.47
CA ALA A 96 12.40 -21.94 2.29
C ALA A 96 13.12 -23.29 2.15
N VAL A 97 14.46 -23.31 2.27
CA VAL A 97 15.34 -24.50 2.35
C VAL A 97 15.85 -24.63 3.79
#